data_AF-A0A839HHW7-F1
#
_entry.id   AF-A0A839HHW7-F1
#
_cell.length_a   1.000
_cell.length_b   1.000
_cell.length_c   1.000
_cell.angle_alpha   90.00
_cell.angle_beta   90.00
_cell.angle_gamma   90.00
#
_symmetry.space_group_name_H-M   'P 1'
#
loop_
_entity.id
_entity.type
_entity.pdbx_description
1 polymer ?
#
loop_
_entity_poly.entity_id
_entity_poly.type
_entity_poly.pdbx_seq_one_letter_code
_entity_poly.pdbx_strand_id
1 'polypeptide(L)'
;NTYNFSQAATFANTVNSSGLCGSNTWRVPTVKELLGIVDYGRTAPSIDPTYFPNIATGNWYWSSSAYANDADDAWYVDFGSNGNSFGHDRSNPHPVRLVSGTQSLDVFVDNGDETVTQSNTGLMWAKCAIGLSGSNCTTGTVLENATWSDALTAANTSTLGGHTDWRLPTVKELQSLMDYTRF
;
A
#
# COMPACT_ATOMS: atom_id res chain seq x y z
N ASN A 1 -1.95 13.48 -20.65
CA ASN A 1 -3.35 13.81 -20.32
C ASN A 1 -3.55 13.67 -18.82
N THR A 2 -4.27 14.62 -18.23
CA THR A 2 -4.64 14.62 -16.82
C THR A 2 -6.16 14.54 -16.71
N TYR A 3 -6.64 13.98 -15.61
CA TYR A 3 -8.04 13.68 -15.38
C TYR A 3 -8.39 14.03 -13.93
N ASN A 4 -9.56 14.62 -13.71
CA ASN A 4 -10.12 14.65 -12.35
C ASN A 4 -10.57 13.23 -11.93
N PHE A 5 -10.95 13.05 -10.67
CA PHE A 5 -11.23 11.71 -10.13
C PHE A 5 -12.33 10.95 -10.90
N SER A 6 -13.43 11.63 -11.25
CA SER A 6 -14.53 11.03 -12.02
C SER A 6 -14.14 10.73 -13.47
N GLN A 7 -13.36 11.62 -14.09
CA GLN A 7 -12.84 11.42 -15.43
C GLN A 7 -11.86 10.24 -15.50
N ALA A 8 -11.07 9.99 -14.45
CA ALA A 8 -10.18 8.84 -14.37
C ALA A 8 -10.95 7.51 -14.43
N ALA A 9 -12.04 7.39 -13.68
CA ALA A 9 -12.92 6.22 -13.73
C ALA A 9 -13.58 6.06 -15.11
N THR A 10 -14.04 7.16 -15.70
CA THR A 10 -14.63 7.16 -17.05
C THR A 10 -13.62 6.74 -18.11
N PHE A 11 -12.36 7.17 -18.00
CA PHE A 11 -11.29 6.76 -18.89
C PHE A 11 -11.05 5.24 -18.84
N ALA A 12 -11.03 4.64 -17.64
CA ALA A 12 -10.91 3.19 -17.49
C ALA A 12 -12.04 2.43 -18.22
N ASN A 13 -13.30 2.87 -18.08
CA ASN A 13 -14.45 2.27 -18.76
C ASN A 13 -14.36 2.40 -20.30
N THR A 14 -13.85 3.54 -20.77
CA THR A 14 -13.67 3.80 -22.20
C THR A 14 -12.65 2.83 -22.81
N VAL A 15 -11.50 2.65 -22.16
CA VAL A 15 -10.46 1.74 -22.68
C VAL A 15 -10.83 0.27 -22.56
N ASN A 16 -11.73 -0.08 -21.63
CA ASN A 16 -12.29 -1.42 -21.55
C ASN A 16 -13.23 -1.71 -22.72
N SER A 17 -13.94 -0.71 -23.23
CA SER A 17 -14.82 -0.90 -24.40
C SER A 17 -14.02 -1.13 -25.68
N SER A 18 -12.78 -0.61 -25.75
CA SER A 18 -11.89 -0.80 -26.90
C SER A 18 -10.92 -1.99 -26.76
N GLY A 19 -10.91 -2.69 -25.62
CA GLY A 19 -10.00 -3.80 -25.38
C GLY A 19 -8.53 -3.38 -25.40
N LEU A 20 -8.21 -2.23 -24.79
CA LEU A 20 -6.86 -1.67 -24.79
C LEU A 20 -5.83 -2.72 -24.39
N CYS A 21 -4.81 -2.91 -25.24
CA CYS A 21 -3.75 -3.90 -25.05
C CYS A 21 -4.27 -5.34 -24.80
N GLY A 22 -5.45 -5.70 -25.33
CA GLY A 22 -6.04 -7.03 -25.18
C GLY A 22 -6.75 -7.29 -23.85
N SER A 23 -6.92 -6.27 -23.00
CA SER A 23 -7.69 -6.38 -21.76
C SER A 23 -8.95 -5.48 -21.80
N ASN A 24 -10.04 -6.02 -21.26
CA ASN A 24 -11.30 -5.31 -21.05
C ASN A 24 -11.60 -5.14 -19.54
N THR A 25 -10.60 -5.35 -18.69
CA THR A 25 -10.73 -5.34 -17.22
C THR A 25 -9.77 -4.35 -16.56
N TRP A 26 -9.41 -3.28 -17.27
CA TRP A 26 -8.67 -2.15 -16.72
C TRP A 26 -9.47 -1.41 -15.66
N ARG A 27 -8.77 -0.94 -14.63
CA ARG A 27 -9.31 -0.07 -13.59
C ARG A 27 -8.24 0.92 -13.14
N VAL A 28 -8.69 1.99 -12.48
CA VAL A 28 -7.78 2.82 -11.69
C VAL A 28 -7.31 1.98 -10.48
N PRO A 29 -6.00 1.90 -10.19
CA PRO A 29 -5.47 1.14 -9.06
C PRO A 29 -5.88 1.77 -7.73
N THR A 30 -5.99 0.95 -6.70
CA THR A 30 -6.08 1.42 -5.30
C THR A 30 -4.76 2.08 -4.88
N VAL A 31 -4.79 2.87 -3.80
CA VAL A 31 -3.57 3.51 -3.29
C VAL A 31 -2.52 2.47 -2.87
N LYS A 32 -2.94 1.32 -2.33
CA LYS A 32 -2.02 0.21 -2.01
C LYS A 32 -1.29 -0.34 -3.24
N GLU A 33 -1.99 -0.47 -4.36
CA GLU A 33 -1.39 -0.96 -5.60
C GLU A 33 -0.37 0.03 -6.16
N LEU A 34 -0.66 1.33 -6.10
CA LEU A 34 0.30 2.35 -6.49
C LEU A 34 1.52 2.36 -5.55
N LEU A 35 1.31 2.27 -4.24
CA LEU A 35 2.41 2.18 -3.27
C LEU A 35 3.26 0.91 -3.46
N GLY A 36 2.65 -0.20 -3.87
CA GLY A 36 3.36 -1.44 -4.18
C GLY A 36 4.39 -1.31 -5.30
N ILE A 37 4.20 -0.38 -6.23
CA ILE A 37 5.13 -0.10 -7.34
C ILE A 37 6.09 1.08 -7.07
N VAL A 38 5.96 1.78 -5.93
CA VAL A 38 6.95 2.79 -5.52
C VAL A 38 8.30 2.12 -5.31
N ASP A 39 9.38 2.78 -5.72
CA ASP A 39 10.75 2.36 -5.43
C ASP A 39 11.37 3.30 -4.38
N TYR A 40 11.40 2.82 -3.14
CA TYR A 40 11.93 3.56 -1.99
C TYR A 40 13.47 3.68 -1.98
N GLY A 41 14.17 3.05 -2.92
CA GLY A 41 15.61 3.24 -3.13
C GLY A 41 15.96 4.46 -3.98
N ARG A 42 14.96 5.18 -4.51
CA ARG A 42 15.16 6.32 -5.41
C ARG A 42 14.12 7.42 -5.22
N THR A 43 14.47 8.60 -5.70
CA THR A 43 13.61 9.78 -5.76
C THR A 43 13.72 10.44 -7.13
N ALA A 44 12.65 11.09 -7.57
CA ALA A 44 12.56 11.85 -8.83
C ALA A 44 13.10 11.12 -10.09
N PRO A 45 12.49 9.98 -10.50
CA PRO A 45 11.22 9.45 -10.00
C PRO A 45 11.38 8.33 -8.96
N SER A 46 10.41 8.21 -8.05
CA SER A 46 10.33 7.16 -7.02
C SER A 46 9.65 5.89 -7.55
N ILE A 47 10.01 5.48 -8.76
CA ILE A 47 9.52 4.27 -9.45
C ILE A 47 10.55 3.85 -10.49
N ASP A 48 10.59 2.57 -10.86
CA ASP A 48 11.56 2.07 -11.84
C ASP A 48 11.31 2.64 -13.26
N PRO A 49 12.18 3.53 -13.78
CA PRO A 49 11.94 4.19 -15.06
C PRO A 49 12.14 3.26 -16.27
N THR A 50 12.76 2.08 -16.10
CA THR A 50 12.88 1.09 -17.16
C THR A 50 11.52 0.49 -17.52
N TYR A 51 10.68 0.23 -16.52
CA TYR A 51 9.32 -0.28 -16.72
C TYR A 51 8.26 0.84 -16.78
N PHE A 52 8.54 1.98 -16.12
CA PHE A 52 7.62 3.10 -15.99
C PHE A 52 8.28 4.41 -16.45
N PRO A 53 8.50 4.60 -17.76
CA PRO A 53 9.23 5.74 -18.28
C PRO A 53 8.43 7.06 -18.21
N ASN A 54 9.14 8.18 -18.38
CA ASN A 54 8.59 9.54 -18.54
C ASN A 54 7.75 10.05 -17.36
N ILE A 55 8.20 9.78 -16.13
CA ILE A 55 7.63 10.35 -14.91
C ILE A 55 8.32 11.69 -14.61
N ALA A 56 7.58 12.78 -14.64
CA ALA A 56 8.08 14.11 -14.33
C ALA A 56 7.80 14.49 -12.87
N THR A 57 8.58 15.40 -12.32
CA THR A 57 8.29 16.04 -11.02
C THR A 57 6.92 16.70 -11.05
N GLY A 58 6.14 16.51 -9.97
CA GLY A 58 4.75 16.99 -9.90
C GLY A 58 3.73 16.05 -10.54
N ASN A 59 4.15 14.92 -11.11
CA ASN A 59 3.21 13.89 -11.55
C ASN A 59 2.70 13.06 -10.37
N TRP A 60 1.54 13.46 -9.87
CA TRP A 60 0.76 12.71 -8.89
C TRP A 60 -0.21 11.78 -9.62
N TYR A 61 -0.44 10.58 -9.12
CA TYR A 61 -1.27 9.60 -9.79
C TYR A 61 -2.49 9.30 -8.95
N TRP A 62 -3.68 9.53 -9.51
CA TRP A 62 -4.92 9.17 -8.84
C TRP A 62 -4.96 7.67 -8.54
N SER A 63 -5.34 7.35 -7.31
CA SER A 63 -5.86 6.03 -6.99
C SER A 63 -7.39 6.01 -7.09
N SER A 64 -7.99 4.83 -7.06
CA SER A 64 -9.44 4.64 -6.92
C SER A 64 -9.91 4.72 -5.47
N SER A 65 -9.00 4.92 -4.51
CA SER A 65 -9.32 4.92 -3.08
C SER A 65 -9.85 6.29 -2.66
N ALA A 66 -11.05 6.30 -2.07
CA ALA A 66 -11.61 7.49 -1.43
C ALA A 66 -10.77 7.89 -0.20
N TYR A 67 -10.68 9.18 0.07
CA TYR A 67 -10.15 9.71 1.32
C TYR A 67 -11.29 9.75 2.35
N ALA A 68 -11.15 9.15 3.53
CA ALA A 68 -12.26 9.01 4.48
C ALA A 68 -12.39 10.23 5.42
N ASN A 69 -11.27 10.91 5.72
CA ASN A 69 -11.25 12.17 6.47
C ASN A 69 -11.98 13.32 5.76
N ASP A 70 -11.99 13.31 4.42
CA ASP A 70 -12.66 14.34 3.62
C ASP A 70 -13.28 13.72 2.37
N ALA A 71 -14.60 13.84 2.25
CA ALA A 71 -15.37 13.24 1.16
C ALA A 71 -15.12 13.91 -0.20
N ASP A 72 -14.60 15.14 -0.21
CA ASP A 72 -14.26 15.87 -1.43
C ASP A 72 -12.88 15.44 -1.98
N ASP A 73 -12.10 14.69 -1.20
CA ASP A 73 -10.76 14.24 -1.54
C ASP A 73 -10.71 12.77 -1.98
N ALA A 74 -9.65 12.44 -2.72
CA ALA A 74 -9.24 11.07 -3.00
C ALA A 74 -7.73 10.89 -2.81
N TRP A 75 -7.29 9.65 -2.61
CA TRP A 75 -5.87 9.36 -2.47
C TRP A 75 -5.14 9.44 -3.81
N TYR A 76 -3.94 10.01 -3.81
CA TYR A 76 -2.97 9.92 -4.90
C TYR A 76 -1.61 9.40 -4.40
N VAL A 77 -0.73 9.02 -5.33
CA VAL A 77 0.68 8.70 -5.06
C VAL A 77 1.61 9.58 -5.91
N ASP A 78 2.63 10.18 -5.30
CA ASP A 78 3.64 11.01 -5.98
C ASP A 78 4.85 10.19 -6.42
N PHE A 79 4.82 9.69 -7.66
CA PHE A 79 6.00 9.05 -8.27
C PHE A 79 7.04 10.06 -8.77
N GLY A 80 6.68 11.33 -8.93
CA GLY A 80 7.56 12.38 -9.45
C GLY A 80 8.58 12.90 -8.43
N SER A 81 8.40 12.58 -7.15
CA SER A 81 9.29 13.01 -6.07
C SER A 81 9.75 11.85 -5.17
N ASN A 82 9.01 11.51 -4.12
CA ASN A 82 9.45 10.68 -3.00
C ASN A 82 8.58 9.43 -2.78
N GLY A 83 7.51 9.24 -3.54
CA GLY A 83 6.66 8.05 -3.44
C GLY A 83 5.65 8.11 -2.30
N ASN A 84 5.39 9.30 -1.75
CA ASN A 84 4.38 9.50 -0.72
C ASN A 84 2.97 9.51 -1.30
N SER A 85 1.98 9.33 -0.41
CA SER A 85 0.56 9.41 -0.73
C SER A 85 -0.16 10.42 0.17
N PHE A 86 -1.07 11.20 -0.40
CA PHE A 86 -1.90 12.17 0.33
C PHE A 86 -3.32 12.22 -0.26
N GLY A 87 -4.25 12.84 0.47
CA GLY A 87 -5.55 13.28 -0.05
C GLY A 87 -5.40 14.52 -0.93
N HIS A 88 -6.25 14.64 -1.94
CA HIS A 88 -6.40 15.86 -2.73
C HIS A 88 -7.81 15.97 -3.31
N ASP A 89 -8.27 17.20 -3.50
CA ASP A 89 -9.60 17.52 -4.01
C ASP A 89 -9.83 16.86 -5.39
N ARG A 90 -10.91 16.08 -5.47
CA ARG A 90 -11.32 15.25 -6.62
C ARG A 90 -11.54 16.03 -7.91
N SER A 91 -11.73 17.35 -7.85
CA SER A 91 -11.88 18.22 -9.01
C SER A 91 -10.56 18.50 -9.72
N ASN A 92 -9.43 18.30 -9.05
CA ASN A 92 -8.12 18.61 -9.61
C ASN A 92 -7.66 17.56 -10.62
N PRO A 93 -7.00 17.98 -11.72
CA PRO A 93 -6.60 17.05 -12.77
C PRO A 93 -5.21 16.45 -12.50
N HIS A 94 -5.13 15.12 -12.41
CA HIS A 94 -3.88 14.38 -12.25
C HIS A 94 -3.71 13.28 -13.32
N PRO A 95 -2.47 12.88 -13.64
CA PRO A 95 -2.21 11.66 -14.40
C PRO A 95 -2.91 10.42 -13.83
N VAL A 96 -3.22 9.46 -14.71
CA VAL A 96 -3.82 8.16 -14.33
C VAL A 96 -2.94 7.04 -14.86
N ARG A 97 -2.72 6.04 -14.01
CA ARG A 97 -2.17 4.73 -14.39
C ARG A 97 -3.30 3.72 -14.27
N LEU A 98 -3.35 2.72 -15.16
CA LEU A 98 -4.33 1.64 -15.09
C LEU A 98 -3.67 0.34 -14.61
N VAL A 99 -4.46 -0.50 -13.94
CA VAL A 99 -4.11 -1.87 -13.58
C VAL A 99 -5.24 -2.80 -14.03
N SER A 100 -4.93 -4.08 -14.26
CA SER A 100 -5.89 -5.11 -14.62
C SER A 100 -5.68 -6.33 -13.73
N GLY A 101 -6.75 -7.11 -13.49
CA GLY A 101 -6.76 -8.23 -12.55
C GLY A 101 -7.18 -7.81 -11.13
N THR A 102 -7.23 -8.79 -10.23
CA THR A 102 -7.68 -8.60 -8.84
C THR A 102 -6.48 -8.53 -7.91
N GLN A 103 -6.46 -7.55 -7.02
CA GLN A 103 -5.58 -7.54 -5.86
C GLN A 103 -6.43 -7.24 -4.62
N SER A 104 -6.41 -8.14 -3.63
CA SER A 104 -7.26 -8.05 -2.43
C SER A 104 -6.41 -8.06 -1.17
N LEU A 105 -5.53 -7.09 -0.94
CA LEU A 105 -4.54 -7.13 0.14
C LEU A 105 -5.10 -7.16 1.58
N ASP A 106 -6.41 -6.97 1.76
CA ASP A 106 -7.08 -6.88 3.08
C ASP A 106 -7.67 -8.20 3.59
N VAL A 107 -7.14 -9.34 3.14
CA VAL A 107 -7.59 -10.66 3.60
C VAL A 107 -6.61 -11.21 4.63
N PHE A 108 -7.00 -11.12 5.90
CA PHE A 108 -6.23 -11.57 7.04
C PHE A 108 -6.90 -12.74 7.74
N VAL A 109 -6.10 -13.72 8.14
CA VAL A 109 -6.54 -14.89 8.90
C VAL A 109 -5.78 -14.91 10.23
N ASP A 110 -6.52 -14.88 11.33
CA ASP A 110 -5.97 -15.09 12.66
C ASP A 110 -5.63 -16.58 12.84
N ASN A 111 -4.38 -16.89 13.14
CA ASN A 111 -3.91 -18.27 13.27
C ASN A 111 -4.15 -18.85 14.68
N GLY A 112 -4.62 -18.04 15.63
CA GLY A 112 -4.90 -18.47 17.01
C GLY A 112 -3.67 -18.65 17.91
N ASP A 113 -2.49 -18.28 17.42
CA ASP A 113 -1.17 -18.44 18.07
C ASP A 113 -0.40 -17.11 18.17
N GLU A 114 -1.15 -16.01 18.26
CA GLU A 114 -0.63 -14.63 18.26
C GLU A 114 0.00 -14.19 16.92
N THR A 115 -0.21 -14.95 15.84
CA THR A 115 0.14 -14.55 14.48
C THR A 115 -1.10 -14.34 13.59
N VAL A 116 -0.92 -13.58 12.50
CA VAL A 116 -1.95 -13.28 11.51
C VAL A 116 -1.37 -13.45 10.10
N THR A 117 -2.02 -14.24 9.25
CA THR A 117 -1.58 -14.46 7.86
C THR A 117 -2.34 -13.57 6.90
N GLN A 118 -1.62 -12.80 6.08
CA GLN A 118 -2.18 -12.08 4.93
C GLN A 118 -2.26 -13.03 3.72
N SER A 119 -3.47 -13.46 3.37
CA SER A 119 -3.69 -14.62 2.48
C SER A 119 -3.12 -14.44 1.07
N ASN A 120 -3.11 -13.21 0.55
CA ASN A 120 -2.73 -12.95 -0.85
C ASN A 120 -1.22 -12.85 -1.06
N THR A 121 -0.48 -12.48 -0.02
CA THR A 121 0.98 -12.32 -0.07
C THR A 121 1.70 -13.50 0.58
N GLY A 122 1.00 -14.25 1.43
CA GLY A 122 1.58 -15.29 2.29
C GLY A 122 2.38 -14.71 3.45
N LEU A 123 2.38 -13.38 3.64
CA LEU A 123 3.07 -12.75 4.76
C LEU A 123 2.38 -13.12 6.06
N MET A 124 3.16 -13.58 7.03
CA MET A 124 2.73 -13.77 8.40
C MET A 124 3.21 -12.59 9.25
N TRP A 125 2.29 -12.08 10.06
CA TRP A 125 2.48 -10.92 10.91
C TRP A 125 2.37 -11.34 12.37
N ALA A 126 3.24 -10.79 13.21
CA ALA A 126 2.97 -10.77 14.64
C ALA A 126 1.68 -9.96 14.86
N LYS A 127 0.71 -10.52 15.58
CA LYS A 127 -0.56 -9.84 15.84
C LYS A 127 -0.36 -8.59 16.70
N CYS A 128 0.52 -8.71 17.69
CA CYS A 128 0.81 -7.67 18.66
C CYS A 128 2.16 -7.02 18.37
N ALA A 129 2.30 -5.74 18.73
CA ALA A 129 3.61 -5.11 18.78
C ALA A 129 4.52 -5.86 19.76
N ILE A 130 5.82 -5.93 19.46
CA ILE A 130 6.80 -6.62 20.32
C ILE A 130 6.69 -6.12 21.76
N GLY A 131 6.62 -7.06 22.72
CA GLY A 131 6.43 -6.79 24.14
C GLY A 131 4.97 -6.85 24.61
N LEU A 132 4.01 -6.85 23.67
CA LEU A 132 2.60 -7.11 23.94
C LEU A 132 2.20 -8.55 23.54
N SER A 133 1.20 -9.08 24.23
CA SER A 133 0.65 -10.43 23.99
C SER A 133 -0.84 -10.52 24.33
N GLY A 134 -1.43 -11.70 24.11
CA GLY A 134 -2.83 -12.00 24.29
C GLY A 134 -3.68 -11.72 23.05
N SER A 135 -4.93 -12.20 23.06
CA SER A 135 -5.84 -12.10 21.91
C SER A 135 -6.13 -10.67 21.45
N ASN A 136 -6.02 -9.70 22.36
CA ASN A 136 -6.27 -8.28 22.10
C ASN A 136 -5.03 -7.40 22.32
N CYS A 137 -3.83 -7.99 22.47
CA CYS A 137 -2.58 -7.25 22.65
C CYS A 137 -2.56 -6.30 23.86
N THR A 138 -3.27 -6.65 24.95
CA THR A 138 -3.37 -5.81 26.16
C THR A 138 -2.50 -6.30 27.31
N THR A 139 -1.75 -7.38 27.13
CA THR A 139 -0.87 -7.94 28.15
C THR A 139 0.58 -7.58 27.85
N GLY A 140 1.34 -7.17 28.86
CA GLY A 140 2.73 -6.74 28.71
C GLY A 140 2.87 -5.23 28.46
N THR A 141 4.05 -4.84 27.98
CA THR A 141 4.39 -3.45 27.65
C THR A 141 5.06 -3.47 26.29
N VAL A 142 4.58 -2.61 25.38
CA VAL A 142 5.22 -2.47 24.07
C VAL A 142 6.68 -2.05 24.24
N LEU A 143 7.54 -2.53 23.36
CA LEU A 143 8.93 -2.08 23.29
C LEU A 143 8.99 -0.66 22.71
N GLU A 144 8.68 0.33 23.54
CA GLU A 144 8.67 1.75 23.20
C GLU A 144 10.10 2.31 23.07
N ASN A 145 10.29 3.28 22.17
CA ASN A 145 11.57 4.00 21.99
C ASN A 145 12.79 3.10 21.68
N ALA A 146 12.57 1.86 21.22
CA ALA A 146 13.66 1.01 20.74
C ALA A 146 14.37 1.63 19.54
N THR A 147 15.69 1.48 19.51
CA THR A 147 16.45 1.79 18.30
C THR A 147 16.12 0.77 17.20
N TRP A 148 16.47 1.09 15.96
CA TRP A 148 16.33 0.13 14.87
C TRP A 148 17.11 -1.17 15.14
N SER A 149 18.28 -1.08 15.77
CA SER A 149 19.09 -2.25 16.13
C SER A 149 18.42 -3.12 17.19
N ASP A 150 17.73 -2.50 18.16
CA ASP A 150 16.97 -3.23 19.18
C ASP A 150 15.77 -3.94 18.55
N ALA A 151 15.03 -3.25 17.67
CA ALA A 151 13.91 -3.83 16.95
C ALA A 151 14.33 -5.00 16.05
N LEU A 152 15.47 -4.87 15.34
CA LEU A 152 16.02 -5.95 14.53
C LEU A 152 16.41 -7.16 15.40
N THR A 153 17.08 -6.91 16.53
CA THR A 153 17.49 -7.98 17.44
C THR A 153 16.27 -8.69 18.02
N ALA A 154 15.25 -7.94 18.45
CA ALA A 154 14.02 -8.49 18.98
C ALA A 154 13.27 -9.34 17.95
N ALA A 155 13.20 -8.90 16.69
CA ALA A 155 12.63 -9.71 15.61
C ALA A 155 13.42 -11.00 15.39
N ASN A 156 14.73 -10.91 15.17
CA ASN A 156 15.57 -12.07 14.81
C ASN A 156 15.72 -13.12 15.93
N THR A 157 15.42 -12.75 17.18
CA THR A 157 15.47 -13.66 18.34
C THR A 157 14.10 -14.14 18.79
N SER A 158 13.03 -13.69 18.13
CA SER A 158 11.66 -14.07 18.44
C SER A 158 11.42 -15.56 18.16
N THR A 159 10.62 -16.19 19.02
CA THR A 159 10.07 -17.54 18.83
C THR A 159 8.53 -17.54 18.75
N LEU A 160 7.93 -16.37 18.49
CA LEU A 160 6.49 -16.16 18.45
C LEU A 160 5.81 -17.14 17.49
N GLY A 161 4.69 -17.74 17.91
CA GLY A 161 3.97 -18.75 17.13
C GLY A 161 4.78 -20.02 16.85
N GLY A 162 5.92 -20.24 17.53
CA GLY A 162 6.84 -21.35 17.23
C GLY A 162 7.76 -21.12 16.02
N HIS A 163 7.76 -19.91 15.46
CA HIS A 163 8.57 -19.53 14.31
C HIS A 163 9.86 -18.82 14.75
N THR A 164 10.99 -19.10 14.08
CA THR A 164 12.32 -18.55 14.40
C THR A 164 12.94 -17.76 13.25
N ASP A 165 12.16 -17.46 12.22
CA ASP A 165 12.54 -16.78 10.98
C ASP A 165 11.95 -15.37 10.87
N TRP A 166 11.54 -14.81 12.01
CA TRP A 166 11.03 -13.45 12.12
C TRP A 166 12.07 -12.41 11.68
N ARG A 167 11.59 -11.37 11.00
CA ARG A 167 12.39 -10.22 10.56
C ARG A 167 11.57 -8.94 10.65
N LEU A 168 12.24 -7.79 10.55
CA LEU A 168 11.55 -6.54 10.33
C LEU A 168 10.87 -6.52 8.95
N PRO A 169 9.65 -5.99 8.85
CA PRO A 169 8.96 -5.81 7.58
C PRO A 169 9.61 -4.68 6.76
N THR A 170 9.54 -4.79 5.44
CA THR A 170 9.87 -3.70 4.54
C THR A 170 8.77 -2.63 4.58
N VAL A 171 9.09 -1.42 4.11
CA VAL A 171 8.10 -0.33 3.98
C VAL A 171 6.87 -0.73 3.15
N LYS A 172 7.06 -1.53 2.08
CA LYS A 172 5.94 -2.02 1.24
C LYS A 172 5.05 -3.01 1.98
N GLU A 173 5.64 -3.87 2.78
CA GLU A 173 4.88 -4.82 3.59
C GLU A 173 4.07 -4.08 4.64
N LEU A 174 4.66 -3.09 5.33
CA LEU A 174 3.92 -2.24 6.28
C LEU A 174 2.76 -1.49 5.62
N GLN A 175 2.98 -0.93 4.43
CA GLN A 175 1.92 -0.27 3.66
C GLN A 175 0.78 -1.21 3.27
N SER A 176 1.08 -2.49 3.06
CA SER A 176 0.05 -3.49 2.76
C SER A 176 -0.92 -3.72 3.92
N LEU A 177 -0.53 -3.43 5.17
CA LEU A 177 -1.38 -3.53 6.36
C LEU A 177 -2.38 -2.38 6.52
N MET A 178 -2.12 -1.23 5.89
CA MET A 178 -2.87 0.00 6.14
C MET A 178 -4.28 -0.06 5.58
N ASP A 179 -5.34 0.16 6.36
CA ASP A 179 -6.71 0.24 5.81
C ASP A 179 -7.02 1.67 5.32
N TYR A 180 -6.75 1.93 4.04
CA TYR A 180 -6.99 3.23 3.40
C TYR A 180 -8.47 3.62 3.27
N THR A 181 -9.42 2.73 3.58
CA THR A 181 -10.84 3.05 3.61
C THR A 181 -11.30 3.69 4.92
N ARG A 182 -10.42 3.66 5.94
CA ARG A 182 -10.69 4.16 7.29
C ARG A 182 -9.84 5.37 7.69
N PHE A 183 -9.13 5.96 6.73
CA PHE A 183 -8.31 7.14 6.94
C PHE A 183 -9.09 8.43 6.78
#